data_AF-A0A8B6HTY1-F1
#
_entry.id   AF-A0A8B6HTY1-F1
#
_cell.length_a   1.000
_cell.length_b   1.000
_cell.length_c   1.000
_cell.angle_alpha   90.00
_cell.angle_beta   90.00
_cell.angle_gamma   90.00
#
_symmetry.space_group_name_H-M   'P 1'
#
loop_
_entity.id
_entity.type
_entity.pdbx_description
1 polymer ?
#
loop_
_entity_poly.entity_id
_entity_poly.type
_entity_poly.pdbx_seq_one_letter_code
_entity_poly.pdbx_strand_id
1 'polypeptide(L)'
;MIHTTLTLIVIAQHNLTPYGTATQSSWLDGGHGHARFAIQPPISNAFSMTICTHTALSDQPAWWMFQFSFGSALITEIQLYYRHGAAYRMDGFKLYVTNTSTIPPDGYLCYEDPDPGLPNITQTIPCFQFGKYVIYYDTKGDIEYGPLVELCYVAIYGCPRGMWGPSCTETCSSLCVSQHCHPENGSCVYGCDPQQCLNTKCEIYTGACTKGCATGWEGQYCLCIRCRSA
;
A
#
# COMPACT_ATOMS: atom_id res chain seq x y z
N MET A 1 12.52 17.91 -31.51
CA MET A 1 11.50 17.77 -30.45
C MET A 1 11.42 16.29 -30.11
N ILE A 2 11.89 15.91 -28.94
CA ILE A 2 11.77 14.53 -28.44
C ILE A 2 10.39 14.44 -27.80
N HIS A 3 9.45 13.76 -28.46
CA HIS A 3 8.19 13.37 -27.83
C HIS A 3 8.49 12.23 -26.86
N THR A 4 8.72 12.54 -25.60
CA THR A 4 8.59 11.56 -24.51
C THR A 4 7.10 11.27 -24.36
N THR A 5 6.61 10.22 -25.04
CA THR A 5 5.32 9.63 -24.73
C THR A 5 5.42 9.01 -23.34
N LEU A 6 4.83 9.67 -22.34
CA LEU A 6 4.60 9.09 -21.04
C LEU A 6 3.54 8.00 -21.22
N THR A 7 3.97 6.78 -21.49
CA THR A 7 3.09 5.61 -21.42
C THR A 7 2.72 5.42 -19.95
N LEU A 8 1.57 5.94 -19.54
CA LEU A 8 0.86 5.43 -18.38
C LEU A 8 0.48 3.99 -18.69
N ILE A 9 1.36 3.05 -18.32
CA ILE A 9 0.95 1.65 -18.29
C ILE A 9 -0.01 1.56 -17.11
N VAL A 10 -1.32 1.51 -17.40
CA VAL A 10 -2.32 1.12 -16.40
C VAL A 10 -2.15 -0.39 -16.23
N ILE A 11 -1.28 -0.78 -15.31
CA ILE A 11 -1.03 -2.18 -14.99
C ILE A 11 -2.05 -2.52 -13.92
N ALA A 12 -3.01 -3.39 -14.25
CA ALA A 12 -4.01 -3.84 -13.30
C ALA A 12 -3.31 -4.62 -12.17
N GLN A 13 -3.02 -3.92 -11.07
CA GLN A 13 -2.51 -4.52 -9.85
C GLN A 13 -3.68 -5.00 -9.00
N HIS A 14 -3.42 -5.97 -8.12
CA HIS A 14 -4.46 -6.58 -7.29
C HIS A 14 -4.88 -5.63 -6.16
N ASN A 15 -6.20 -5.39 -6.02
CA ASN A 15 -6.74 -4.59 -4.92
C ASN A 15 -6.79 -5.45 -3.64
N LEU A 16 -5.99 -5.07 -2.65
CA LEU A 16 -5.82 -5.77 -1.38
C LEU A 16 -6.82 -5.34 -0.30
N THR A 17 -7.57 -4.26 -0.51
CA THR A 17 -8.54 -3.71 0.45
C THR A 17 -9.55 -4.75 0.99
N PRO A 18 -10.10 -5.67 0.17
CA PRO A 18 -11.02 -6.70 0.68
C PRO A 18 -10.41 -7.69 1.69
N TYR A 19 -9.09 -7.72 1.83
CA TYR A 19 -8.34 -8.70 2.62
C TYR A 19 -7.76 -8.09 3.90
N GLY A 20 -8.45 -7.12 4.50
CA GLY A 20 -8.04 -6.50 5.75
C GLY A 20 -9.20 -6.01 6.60
N THR A 21 -8.85 -5.33 7.68
CA THR A 21 -9.79 -4.71 8.62
C THR A 21 -9.44 -3.24 8.78
N ALA A 22 -10.41 -2.43 9.18
CA ALA A 22 -10.24 -1.00 9.39
C ALA A 22 -10.66 -0.58 10.80
N THR A 23 -9.94 0.38 11.36
CA THR A 23 -10.20 1.05 12.65
C THR A 23 -9.97 2.55 12.49
N GLN A 24 -10.42 3.35 13.45
CA GLN A 24 -10.26 4.80 13.43
C GLN A 24 -10.27 5.36 14.86
N SER A 25 -9.85 6.61 15.03
CA SER A 25 -9.75 7.32 16.31
C SER A 25 -11.06 7.37 17.10
N SER A 26 -12.16 7.67 16.42
CA SER A 26 -13.50 7.80 17.00
C SER A 26 -14.56 7.60 15.91
N TRP A 27 -15.86 7.55 16.23
CA TRP A 27 -16.92 7.55 15.22
C TRP A 27 -18.05 8.50 15.61
N LEU A 28 -18.79 8.96 14.60
CA LEU A 28 -19.98 9.79 14.82
C LEU A 28 -21.04 9.01 15.62
N ASP A 29 -21.54 9.63 16.69
CA ASP A 29 -22.58 9.04 17.54
C ASP A 29 -23.83 8.67 16.73
N GLY A 30 -24.50 7.58 17.13
CA GLY A 30 -25.70 7.08 16.47
C GLY A 30 -25.48 5.99 15.41
N GLY A 31 -24.32 5.32 15.40
CA GLY A 31 -24.07 4.09 14.62
C GLY A 31 -23.73 4.29 13.14
N HIS A 32 -23.37 5.50 12.74
CA HIS A 32 -22.93 5.83 11.38
C HIS A 32 -21.41 6.04 11.35
N GLY A 33 -20.80 6.06 10.16
CA GLY A 33 -19.39 6.46 10.02
C GLY A 33 -18.34 5.43 10.48
N HIS A 34 -18.68 4.15 10.59
CA HIS A 34 -17.73 3.10 10.99
C HIS A 34 -16.54 3.00 10.03
N ALA A 35 -15.33 2.77 10.56
CA ALA A 35 -14.08 2.62 9.80
C ALA A 35 -14.16 1.63 8.63
N ARG A 36 -14.95 0.57 8.77
CA ARG A 36 -15.15 -0.45 7.73
C ARG A 36 -15.77 0.08 6.44
N PHE A 37 -16.44 1.23 6.47
CA PHE A 37 -17.07 1.78 5.29
C PHE A 37 -16.05 2.19 4.23
N ALA A 38 -14.85 2.62 4.63
CA ALA A 38 -13.75 2.89 3.70
C ALA A 38 -13.14 1.64 3.03
N ILE A 39 -13.51 0.42 3.44
CA ILE A 39 -13.01 -0.83 2.81
C ILE A 39 -14.11 -1.62 2.11
N GLN A 40 -15.32 -1.06 2.05
CA GLN A 40 -16.47 -1.68 1.40
C GLN A 40 -16.87 -0.78 0.24
N PRO A 41 -16.63 -1.19 -1.03
CA PRO A 41 -16.96 -0.34 -2.16
C PRO A 41 -18.46 -0.05 -2.15
N PRO A 42 -18.90 1.22 -2.28
CA PRO A 42 -20.32 1.51 -2.33
C PRO A 42 -20.91 1.02 -3.65
N ILE A 43 -22.19 0.65 -3.62
CA ILE A 43 -22.95 0.22 -4.81
C ILE A 43 -23.12 1.38 -5.82
N SER A 44 -22.90 2.62 -5.36
CA SER A 44 -23.00 3.84 -6.15
C SER A 44 -21.78 4.72 -5.91
N ASN A 45 -21.38 5.51 -6.91
CA ASN A 45 -20.36 6.56 -6.76
C ASN A 45 -20.86 7.76 -5.93
N ALA A 46 -22.09 7.71 -5.42
CA ALA A 46 -22.69 8.75 -4.60
C ALA A 46 -22.24 8.66 -3.13
N PHE A 47 -21.06 9.21 -2.84
CA PHE A 47 -20.49 9.28 -1.49
C PHE A 47 -21.30 10.18 -0.54
N SER A 48 -22.07 9.55 0.35
CA SER A 48 -22.90 10.19 1.38
C SER A 48 -22.43 9.85 2.80
N MET A 49 -22.90 10.58 3.81
CA MET A 49 -22.53 10.36 5.22
C MET A 49 -22.82 8.93 5.73
N THR A 50 -23.75 8.20 5.11
CA THR A 50 -24.12 6.84 5.53
C THR A 50 -23.23 5.75 4.94
N ILE A 51 -22.38 6.08 3.97
CA ILE A 51 -21.50 5.12 3.27
C ILE A 51 -20.02 5.45 3.40
N CYS A 52 -19.67 6.59 3.99
CA CYS A 52 -18.29 6.95 4.31
C CYS A 52 -18.02 6.70 5.79
N THR A 53 -16.75 6.56 6.15
CA THR A 53 -16.33 6.72 7.55
C THR A 53 -16.66 8.12 8.01
N HIS A 54 -16.71 8.33 9.32
CA HIS A 54 -16.86 9.65 9.90
C HIS A 54 -16.37 9.58 11.35
N THR A 55 -15.28 10.27 11.67
CA THR A 55 -14.84 10.44 13.08
C THR A 55 -15.75 11.41 13.83
N ALA A 56 -15.64 11.51 15.15
CA ALA A 56 -16.33 12.57 15.89
C ALA A 56 -15.84 13.96 15.46
N LEU A 57 -16.66 14.99 15.65
CA LEU A 57 -16.23 16.37 15.45
C LEU A 57 -15.10 16.72 16.44
N SER A 58 -14.13 17.51 16.00
CA SER A 58 -12.98 17.93 16.82
C SER A 58 -12.15 16.78 17.38
N ASP A 59 -12.06 15.68 16.63
CA ASP A 59 -11.21 14.54 16.95
C ASP A 59 -9.75 14.91 16.67
N GLN A 60 -8.95 15.13 17.71
CA GLN A 60 -7.62 15.72 17.62
C GLN A 60 -6.59 14.80 18.30
N PRO A 61 -5.77 14.03 17.55
CA PRO A 61 -5.75 13.89 16.08
C PRO A 61 -6.82 12.92 15.56
N ALA A 62 -7.31 13.15 14.33
CA ALA A 62 -8.21 12.22 13.66
C ALA A 62 -7.41 11.27 12.77
N TRP A 63 -7.72 9.97 12.83
CA TRP A 63 -7.01 8.98 12.04
C TRP A 63 -7.89 7.80 11.64
N TRP A 64 -7.52 7.18 10.53
CA TRP A 64 -8.07 5.91 10.05
C TRP A 64 -6.92 4.96 9.70
N MET A 65 -7.06 3.70 10.10
CA MET A 65 -6.02 2.68 9.95
C MET A 65 -6.60 1.42 9.34
N PHE A 66 -6.00 0.99 8.24
CA PHE A 66 -6.18 -0.32 7.63
C PHE A 66 -5.10 -1.30 8.11
N GLN A 67 -5.48 -2.56 8.33
CA GLN A 67 -4.58 -3.65 8.64
C GLN A 67 -4.82 -4.83 7.69
N PHE A 68 -3.75 -5.33 7.05
CA PHE A 68 -3.84 -6.59 6.29
C PHE A 68 -4.09 -7.80 7.19
N SER A 69 -4.98 -8.70 6.77
CA SER A 69 -5.27 -9.94 7.50
C SER A 69 -4.18 -11.00 7.35
N PHE A 70 -3.38 -10.93 6.29
CA PHE A 70 -2.35 -11.91 5.93
C PHE A 70 -0.91 -11.48 6.29
N GLY A 71 -0.74 -10.43 7.11
CA GLY A 71 0.57 -9.95 7.53
C GLY A 71 0.97 -8.66 6.84
N SER A 72 1.82 -8.70 5.82
CA SER A 72 2.33 -7.50 5.13
C SER A 72 2.26 -7.64 3.61
N ALA A 73 2.19 -6.51 2.92
CA ALA A 73 2.19 -6.41 1.48
C ALA A 73 3.25 -5.43 1.02
N LEU A 74 3.75 -5.61 -0.21
CA LEU A 74 4.35 -4.51 -0.96
C LEU A 74 3.21 -3.72 -1.58
N ILE A 75 3.00 -2.51 -1.07
CA ILE A 75 2.08 -1.55 -1.63
C ILE A 75 2.79 -0.83 -2.76
N THR A 76 2.07 -0.52 -3.82
CA THR A 76 2.54 0.21 -5.00
C THR A 76 1.77 1.50 -5.18
N GLU A 77 0.46 1.46 -4.89
CA GLU A 77 -0.45 2.58 -5.07
C GLU A 77 -1.59 2.52 -4.07
N ILE A 78 -2.05 3.68 -3.61
CA ILE A 78 -3.23 3.83 -2.76
C ILE A 78 -4.16 4.84 -3.43
N GLN A 79 -5.39 4.44 -3.72
CA GLN A 79 -6.43 5.35 -4.22
C GLN A 79 -7.37 5.72 -3.07
N LEU A 80 -7.47 7.02 -2.79
CA LEU A 80 -8.38 7.56 -1.78
C LEU A 80 -9.62 8.11 -2.48
N TYR A 81 -10.79 7.73 -1.96
CA TYR A 81 -12.08 8.30 -2.30
C TYR A 81 -12.65 8.95 -1.05
N TYR A 82 -12.64 10.27 -1.03
CA TYR A 82 -13.18 11.09 0.04
C TYR A 82 -14.60 11.55 -0.27
N ARG A 83 -15.32 11.96 0.77
CA ARG A 83 -16.69 12.45 0.61
C ARG A 83 -16.76 13.66 -0.32
N HIS A 84 -17.71 13.62 -1.26
CA HIS A 84 -17.96 14.72 -2.17
C HIS A 84 -18.35 16.01 -1.43
N GLY A 85 -17.69 17.12 -1.78
CA GLY A 85 -17.92 18.42 -1.17
C GLY A 85 -17.32 18.59 0.22
N ALA A 86 -16.51 17.64 0.71
CA ALA A 86 -15.88 17.68 2.02
C ALA A 86 -14.35 17.83 1.98
N ALA A 87 -13.77 18.20 0.81
CA ALA A 87 -12.33 18.34 0.61
C ALA A 87 -11.64 19.23 1.66
N TYR A 88 -12.33 20.28 2.13
CA TYR A 88 -11.81 21.23 3.12
C TYR A 88 -11.49 20.58 4.48
N ARG A 89 -12.00 19.37 4.74
CA ARG A 89 -11.73 18.59 5.96
C ARG A 89 -10.45 17.76 5.89
N MET A 90 -9.81 17.72 4.72
CA MET A 90 -8.57 16.96 4.47
C MET A 90 -7.31 17.84 4.53
N ASP A 91 -7.43 19.10 4.93
CA ASP A 91 -6.32 20.06 4.91
C ASP A 91 -5.12 19.55 5.75
N GLY A 92 -3.95 19.39 5.11
CA GLY A 92 -2.73 18.93 5.76
C GLY A 92 -2.68 17.44 6.14
N PHE A 93 -3.56 16.59 5.57
CA PHE A 93 -3.54 15.16 5.88
C PHE A 93 -2.25 14.46 5.43
N LYS A 94 -1.94 13.36 6.11
CA LYS A 94 -0.78 12.51 5.82
C LYS A 94 -1.21 11.07 5.63
N LEU A 95 -0.52 10.37 4.73
CA LEU A 95 -0.72 8.94 4.47
C LEU A 95 0.56 8.18 4.72
N TYR A 96 0.50 7.16 5.59
CA TYR A 96 1.64 6.37 5.99
C TYR A 96 1.47 4.90 5.66
N VAL A 97 2.60 4.24 5.40
CA VAL A 97 2.74 2.78 5.40
C VAL A 97 3.71 2.38 6.50
N THR A 98 3.28 1.53 7.42
CA THR A 98 4.09 1.08 8.56
C THR A 98 3.88 -0.41 8.87
N ASN A 99 4.76 -0.98 9.69
CA ASN A 99 4.62 -2.32 10.25
C ASN A 99 4.06 -2.32 11.68
N THR A 100 3.92 -1.14 12.30
CA THR A 100 3.38 -0.97 13.66
C THR A 100 2.00 -0.31 13.60
N SER A 101 1.27 -0.30 14.71
CA SER A 101 0.00 0.42 14.82
C SER A 101 0.13 1.68 15.68
N THR A 102 1.31 2.31 15.70
CA THR A 102 1.55 3.50 16.53
C THR A 102 0.84 4.73 15.97
N ILE A 103 0.35 5.57 16.87
CA ILE A 103 -0.23 6.89 16.55
C ILE A 103 0.46 7.92 17.46
N PRO A 104 1.13 8.97 16.92
CA PRO A 104 1.37 9.24 15.50
C PRO A 104 2.13 8.10 14.76
N PRO A 105 1.94 7.93 13.44
CA PRO A 105 2.62 6.88 12.69
C PRO A 105 4.15 7.06 12.64
N ASP A 106 4.88 5.96 12.81
CA ASP A 106 6.36 5.87 12.77
C ASP A 106 6.92 5.39 11.41
N GLY A 107 6.04 5.23 10.42
CA GLY A 107 6.34 4.59 9.15
C GLY A 107 6.81 5.52 8.04
N TYR A 108 6.82 4.97 6.84
CA TYR A 108 7.11 5.70 5.62
C TYR A 108 5.95 6.65 5.29
N LEU A 109 6.25 7.94 5.14
CA LEU A 109 5.31 8.95 4.68
C LEU A 109 5.15 8.83 3.15
N CYS A 110 4.03 8.24 2.72
CA CYS A 110 3.69 8.11 1.31
C CYS A 110 3.29 9.45 0.69
N TYR A 111 2.54 10.25 1.45
CA TYR A 111 1.97 11.50 0.99
C TYR A 111 1.73 12.43 2.16
N GLU A 112 1.98 13.71 1.94
CA GLU A 112 1.57 14.82 2.79
C GLU A 112 0.90 15.84 1.88
N ASP A 113 -0.30 16.25 2.28
CA ASP A 113 -1.08 17.20 1.51
C ASP A 113 -0.38 18.56 1.41
N PRO A 114 -0.23 19.11 0.19
CA PRO A 114 0.47 20.37 0.00
C PRO A 114 -0.47 21.55 0.28
N ASP A 115 -0.22 22.23 1.40
CA ASP A 115 -0.87 23.50 1.73
C ASP A 115 -0.28 24.68 0.91
N PRO A 116 -1.08 25.67 0.44
CA PRO A 116 -2.53 25.83 0.61
C PRO A 116 -3.34 25.33 -0.60
N GLY A 117 -4.51 24.74 -0.36
CA GLY A 117 -5.46 24.35 -1.40
C GLY A 117 -6.53 23.40 -0.88
N LEU A 118 -7.52 23.08 -1.72
CA LEU A 118 -8.43 21.96 -1.43
C LEU A 118 -7.86 20.69 -2.06
N PRO A 119 -7.64 19.61 -1.28
CA PRO A 119 -7.19 18.33 -1.81
C PRO A 119 -8.19 17.76 -2.81
N ASN A 120 -7.71 16.95 -3.76
CA ASN A 120 -8.62 16.21 -4.63
C ASN A 120 -9.31 15.11 -3.83
N ILE A 121 -10.65 15.12 -3.82
CA ILE A 121 -11.46 14.08 -3.15
C ILE A 121 -11.27 12.70 -3.77
N THR A 122 -10.73 12.59 -4.98
CA THR A 122 -10.29 11.32 -5.57
C THR A 122 -8.85 11.45 -6.01
N GLN A 123 -7.97 10.74 -5.34
CA GLN A 123 -6.54 10.88 -5.55
C GLN A 123 -5.84 9.53 -5.53
N THR A 124 -4.96 9.35 -6.51
CA THR A 124 -4.12 8.18 -6.69
C THR A 124 -2.72 8.52 -6.20
N ILE A 125 -2.31 7.89 -5.11
CA ILE A 125 -1.05 8.16 -4.41
C ILE A 125 -0.11 6.97 -4.65
N PRO A 126 0.95 7.13 -5.46
CA PRO A 126 1.99 6.12 -5.58
C PRO A 126 2.70 5.95 -4.23
N CYS A 127 2.80 4.73 -3.73
CA CYS A 127 3.57 4.45 -2.53
C CYS A 127 4.19 3.07 -2.60
N PHE A 128 5.45 3.02 -3.04
CA PHE A 128 6.19 1.77 -3.22
C PHE A 128 6.86 1.34 -1.90
N GLN A 129 6.09 0.73 -1.01
CA GLN A 129 6.57 0.43 0.34
C GLN A 129 5.97 -0.86 0.92
N PHE A 130 6.80 -1.63 1.63
CA PHE A 130 6.33 -2.75 2.43
C PHE A 130 5.74 -2.27 3.76
N GLY A 131 4.55 -2.78 4.09
CA GLY A 131 3.93 -2.54 5.39
C GLY A 131 2.79 -3.49 5.71
N LYS A 132 2.40 -3.49 6.98
CA LYS A 132 1.22 -4.20 7.52
C LYS A 132 0.01 -3.27 7.64
N TYR A 133 0.26 -1.98 7.80
CA TYR A 133 -0.77 -0.97 8.04
C TYR A 133 -0.65 0.16 7.02
N VAL A 134 -1.82 0.67 6.60
CA VAL A 134 -1.96 1.95 5.90
C VAL A 134 -2.71 2.90 6.82
N ILE A 135 -2.15 4.07 7.12
CA ILE A 135 -2.71 5.00 8.09
C ILE A 135 -2.91 6.36 7.44
N TYR A 136 -4.17 6.81 7.39
CA TYR A 136 -4.54 8.20 7.16
C TYR A 136 -4.49 8.93 8.50
N TYR A 137 -3.75 10.02 8.58
CA TYR A 137 -3.50 10.75 9.82
C TYR A 137 -3.63 12.26 9.57
N ASP A 138 -4.47 12.92 10.36
CA ASP A 138 -4.71 14.35 10.25
C ASP A 138 -4.68 15.03 11.65
N THR A 139 -3.98 16.14 11.71
CA THR A 139 -3.78 16.98 12.91
C THR A 139 -4.25 18.41 12.70
N LYS A 140 -4.59 18.79 11.46
CA LYS A 140 -4.91 20.15 11.07
C LYS A 140 -6.39 20.22 10.74
N GLY A 141 -6.81 19.59 9.65
CA GLY A 141 -8.17 19.58 9.19
C GLY A 141 -8.77 20.96 8.97
N ASP A 142 -10.10 21.02 9.05
CA ASP A 142 -10.86 22.24 8.81
C ASP A 142 -10.66 23.28 9.93
N ILE A 143 -10.75 24.57 9.58
CA ILE A 143 -10.58 25.68 10.54
C ILE A 143 -11.69 25.71 11.60
N GLU A 144 -12.92 25.31 11.26
CA GLU A 144 -14.09 25.37 12.14
C GLU A 144 -14.18 24.15 13.07
N TYR A 145 -13.91 22.95 12.54
CA TYR A 145 -14.11 21.70 13.28
C TYR A 145 -12.83 20.95 13.66
N GLY A 146 -11.66 21.32 13.12
CA GLY A 146 -10.43 20.54 13.22
C GLY A 146 -10.40 19.32 12.29
N PRO A 147 -9.50 18.36 12.52
CA PRO A 147 -9.37 17.15 11.71
C PRO A 147 -10.60 16.25 11.86
N LEU A 148 -11.10 15.80 10.70
CA LEU A 148 -12.28 14.95 10.60
C LEU A 148 -12.08 13.98 9.43
N VAL A 149 -12.18 12.67 9.67
CA VAL A 149 -11.94 11.66 8.63
C VAL A 149 -13.25 11.15 8.03
N GLU A 150 -13.49 11.49 6.75
CA GLU A 150 -14.63 11.05 5.94
C GLU A 150 -14.23 10.29 4.67
N LEU A 151 -13.44 9.23 4.85
CA LEU A 151 -13.03 8.33 3.77
C LEU A 151 -14.20 7.45 3.35
N CYS A 152 -14.51 7.42 2.08
CA CYS A 152 -15.60 6.61 1.54
C CYS A 152 -15.12 5.30 0.92
N TYR A 153 -13.92 5.30 0.34
CA TYR A 153 -13.26 4.08 -0.06
C TYR A 153 -11.75 4.30 -0.13
N VAL A 154 -10.97 3.28 0.22
CA VAL A 154 -9.52 3.27 0.11
C VAL A 154 -9.13 2.00 -0.62
N ALA A 155 -8.71 2.12 -1.88
CA ALA A 155 -8.21 0.98 -2.66
C ALA A 155 -6.70 0.88 -2.52
N ILE A 156 -6.20 -0.22 -1.99
CA ILE A 156 -4.78 -0.45 -1.75
C ILE A 156 -4.29 -1.47 -2.76
N TYR A 157 -3.42 -1.06 -3.67
CA TYR A 157 -2.89 -1.91 -4.73
C TYR A 157 -1.50 -2.42 -4.38
N GLY A 158 -1.23 -3.67 -4.73
CA GLY A 158 0.04 -4.32 -4.47
C GLY A 158 -0.07 -5.84 -4.47
N CYS A 159 0.87 -6.51 -3.80
CA CYS A 159 0.77 -7.94 -3.51
C CYS A 159 1.20 -8.29 -2.08
N PRO A 160 0.64 -9.36 -1.48
CA PRO A 160 1.17 -9.94 -0.26
C PRO A 160 2.66 -10.21 -0.38
N ARG A 161 3.39 -10.08 0.72
CA ARG A 161 4.81 -10.41 0.76
C ARG A 161 5.07 -11.82 0.21
N GLY A 162 6.04 -11.95 -0.69
CA GLY A 162 6.39 -13.23 -1.31
C GLY A 162 5.53 -13.59 -2.51
N MET A 163 4.60 -12.74 -2.95
CA MET A 163 3.71 -12.99 -4.08
C MET A 163 3.83 -11.89 -5.15
N TRP A 164 3.57 -12.24 -6.40
CA TRP A 164 3.48 -11.31 -7.54
C TRP A 164 2.52 -11.81 -8.62
N GLY A 165 2.40 -11.03 -9.69
CA GLY A 165 1.52 -11.25 -10.82
C GLY A 165 0.19 -10.50 -10.68
N PRO A 166 -0.63 -10.44 -11.75
CA PRO A 166 -1.87 -9.65 -11.78
C PRO A 166 -2.87 -9.98 -10.67
N SER A 167 -2.85 -11.23 -10.18
CA SER A 167 -3.72 -11.73 -9.10
C SER A 167 -2.94 -12.14 -7.85
N CYS A 168 -1.65 -11.78 -7.75
CA CYS A 168 -0.78 -12.18 -6.64
C CYS A 168 -0.75 -13.69 -6.37
N THR A 169 -0.76 -14.51 -7.42
CA THR A 169 -0.76 -15.98 -7.34
C THR A 169 0.60 -16.60 -7.60
N GLU A 170 1.52 -15.85 -8.21
CA GLU A 170 2.88 -16.31 -8.47
C GLU A 170 3.74 -16.08 -7.23
N THR A 171 4.66 -17.00 -6.96
CA THR A 171 5.59 -16.87 -5.82
C THR A 171 6.82 -16.09 -6.24
N CYS A 172 7.30 -15.19 -5.37
CA CYS A 172 8.58 -14.53 -5.56
C CYS A 172 9.70 -15.58 -5.60
N SER A 173 10.74 -15.32 -6.38
CA SER A 173 11.96 -16.13 -6.37
C SER A 173 12.52 -16.24 -4.95
N SER A 174 12.90 -17.45 -4.53
CA SER A 174 13.59 -17.67 -3.25
C SER A 174 14.94 -16.97 -3.16
N LEU A 175 15.49 -16.52 -4.29
CA LEU A 175 16.69 -15.69 -4.33
C LEU A 175 16.42 -14.23 -3.98
N CYS A 176 15.19 -13.71 -4.07
CA CYS A 176 14.95 -12.32 -3.71
C CYS A 176 15.20 -12.13 -2.20
N VAL A 177 15.97 -11.10 -1.83
CA VAL A 177 16.22 -10.79 -0.43
C VAL A 177 14.88 -10.70 0.29
N SER A 178 14.71 -11.45 1.37
CA SER A 178 13.48 -11.44 2.17
C SER A 178 12.19 -11.87 1.42
N GLN A 179 12.32 -12.50 0.23
CA GLN A 179 11.25 -12.78 -0.72
C GLN A 179 10.48 -11.52 -1.15
N HIS A 180 11.22 -10.43 -1.31
CA HIS A 180 10.66 -9.15 -1.75
C HIS A 180 10.81 -9.00 -3.25
N CYS A 181 9.70 -9.18 -3.97
CA CYS A 181 9.64 -8.97 -5.40
C CYS A 181 8.55 -7.98 -5.80
N HIS A 182 8.71 -7.40 -6.99
CA HIS A 182 7.84 -6.39 -7.54
C HIS A 182 6.49 -7.02 -7.92
N PRO A 183 5.34 -6.43 -7.55
CA PRO A 183 4.04 -7.08 -7.71
C PRO A 183 3.68 -7.40 -9.15
N GLU A 184 4.21 -6.66 -10.12
CA GLU A 184 3.83 -6.82 -11.54
C GLU A 184 4.67 -7.84 -12.31
N ASN A 185 5.98 -7.89 -12.05
CA ASN A 185 6.93 -8.61 -12.91
C ASN A 185 7.83 -9.59 -12.14
N GLY A 186 7.71 -9.68 -10.82
CA GLY A 186 8.47 -10.63 -10.00
C GLY A 186 9.95 -10.26 -9.82
N SER A 187 10.39 -9.08 -10.28
CA SER A 187 11.75 -8.57 -10.08
C SER A 187 12.08 -8.40 -8.61
N CYS A 188 13.31 -8.70 -8.18
CA CYS A 188 13.66 -8.52 -6.76
C CYS A 188 13.81 -7.03 -6.41
N VAL A 189 13.10 -6.58 -5.37
CA VAL A 189 13.02 -5.15 -5.01
C VAL A 189 14.23 -4.67 -4.22
N TYR A 190 14.75 -5.52 -3.32
CA TYR A 190 15.96 -5.23 -2.54
C TYR A 190 17.17 -6.01 -3.05
N GLY A 191 17.12 -6.39 -4.33
CA GLY A 191 18.08 -7.29 -4.94
C GLY A 191 17.91 -8.73 -4.47
N CYS A 192 18.92 -9.53 -4.80
CA CYS A 192 18.95 -10.97 -4.64
C CYS A 192 19.99 -11.36 -3.58
N ASP A 193 19.69 -12.38 -2.79
CA ASP A 193 20.65 -13.05 -1.92
C ASP A 193 21.61 -13.84 -2.81
N PRO A 194 22.86 -13.40 -2.96
CA PRO A 194 23.74 -13.94 -3.96
C PRO A 194 24.51 -15.17 -3.44
N GLN A 195 24.18 -15.71 -2.26
CA GLN A 195 24.93 -16.81 -1.63
C GLN A 195 25.13 -18.03 -2.56
N GLN A 196 24.18 -18.29 -3.45
CA GLN A 196 24.26 -19.42 -4.39
C GLN A 196 24.73 -19.02 -5.79
N CYS A 197 24.91 -17.72 -6.04
CA CYS A 197 25.53 -17.22 -7.25
C CYS A 197 27.05 -17.29 -7.13
N LEU A 198 27.72 -17.68 -8.21
CA LEU A 198 29.17 -17.65 -8.27
C LEU A 198 29.69 -16.22 -8.04
N ASN A 199 30.70 -16.08 -7.17
CA ASN A 199 31.26 -14.80 -6.74
C ASN A 199 30.24 -13.81 -6.18
N THR A 200 29.13 -14.32 -5.64
CA THR A 200 28.06 -13.51 -5.08
C THR A 200 27.54 -12.43 -6.05
N LYS A 201 27.48 -12.72 -7.36
CA LYS A 201 26.98 -11.80 -8.38
C LYS A 201 25.65 -12.25 -8.96
N CYS A 202 24.60 -11.52 -8.63
CA CYS A 202 23.28 -11.64 -9.24
C CYS A 202 22.88 -10.32 -9.92
N GLU A 203 22.02 -10.44 -10.92
CA GLU A 203 21.42 -9.32 -11.61
C GLU A 203 20.29 -8.79 -10.73
N ILE A 204 20.36 -7.50 -10.40
CA ILE A 204 19.54 -6.91 -9.32
C ILE A 204 18.05 -6.85 -9.64
N TYR A 205 17.68 -6.79 -10.92
CA TYR A 205 16.30 -6.64 -11.38
C TYR A 205 15.61 -7.98 -11.65
N THR A 206 16.35 -9.06 -11.82
CA THR A 206 15.81 -10.37 -12.20
C THR A 206 16.13 -11.40 -11.12
N GLY A 207 17.10 -11.12 -10.26
CA GLY A 207 17.65 -12.10 -9.33
C GLY A 207 18.56 -13.13 -10.01
N ALA A 208 18.80 -13.04 -11.32
CA ALA A 208 19.51 -14.06 -12.07
C ALA A 208 21.02 -14.06 -11.76
N CYS A 209 21.62 -15.22 -11.55
CA CYS A 209 23.05 -15.32 -11.29
C CYS A 209 23.86 -15.14 -12.59
N THR A 210 24.40 -13.93 -12.79
CA THR A 210 25.10 -13.53 -14.03
C THR A 210 26.39 -14.29 -14.32
N LYS A 211 26.97 -14.94 -13.29
CA LYS A 211 28.21 -15.71 -13.39
C LYS A 211 28.00 -17.21 -13.20
N GLY A 212 26.74 -17.66 -13.26
CA GLY A 212 26.38 -19.04 -12.98
C GLY A 212 26.35 -19.32 -11.47
N CYS A 213 26.38 -20.60 -11.14
CA CYS A 213 26.05 -21.09 -9.81
C CYS A 213 27.26 -21.62 -9.04
N ALA A 214 27.20 -21.53 -7.71
CA ALA A 214 28.08 -22.30 -6.85
C ALA A 214 27.88 -23.81 -7.08
N THR A 215 28.90 -24.62 -6.77
CA THR A 215 28.83 -26.08 -6.94
C THR A 215 27.62 -26.67 -6.21
N GLY A 216 26.82 -27.48 -6.91
CA GLY A 216 25.60 -28.11 -6.36
C GLY A 216 24.29 -27.38 -6.67
N TRP A 217 24.35 -26.27 -7.40
CA TRP A 217 23.21 -25.45 -7.79
C TRP A 217 23.17 -25.28 -9.31
N GLU A 218 21.98 -25.24 -9.92
CA GLU A 218 21.82 -25.07 -11.37
C GLU A 218 20.64 -24.14 -11.73
N GLY A 219 20.57 -23.76 -13.00
CA GLY A 219 19.55 -22.87 -13.55
C GLY A 219 19.92 -21.39 -13.43
N GLN A 220 19.10 -20.53 -14.04
CA GLN A 220 19.31 -19.07 -14.05
C GLN A 220 19.30 -18.44 -12.65
N TYR A 221 18.64 -19.10 -11.70
CA TYR A 221 18.48 -18.67 -10.31
C TYR A 221 19.15 -19.61 -9.31
N CYS A 222 20.10 -20.44 -9.76
CA CYS A 222 20.90 -21.33 -8.90
C CYS A 222 20.07 -21.97 -7.78
N LEU A 223 19.07 -22.76 -8.18
CA LEU A 223 18.15 -23.44 -7.29
C LEU A 223 18.68 -24.84 -6.95
N CYS A 224 18.39 -25.30 -5.73
CA CYS A 224 18.90 -26.58 -5.28
C CYS A 224 18.07 -27.72 -5.89
N ILE A 225 18.70 -28.54 -6.74
CA ILE A 225 18.02 -29.63 -7.45
C ILE A 225 17.68 -30.80 -6.52
N ARG A 226 18.40 -30.96 -5.41
CA ARG A 226 18.26 -32.11 -4.49
C ARG A 226 17.87 -31.75 -3.05
N CYS A 227 17.45 -30.52 -2.77
CA CYS A 227 17.01 -30.11 -1.43
C CYS A 227 15.56 -30.49 -1.12
N ARG A 228 15.02 -31.58 -1.69
CA ARG A 228 13.71 -32.09 -1.25
C ARG A 228 13.86 -32.61 0.19
N SER A 229 13.29 -31.83 1.11
CA SER A 229 12.76 -32.21 2.43
C SER A 229 13.65 -33.13 3.29
N ALA A 230 14.37 -32.51 4.22
CA ALA A 230 14.57 -33.06 5.56
C ALA A 230 13.54 -32.44 6.51
#